data_AF-A0A8H3EDL4-F1
#
_entry.id   AF-A0A8H3EDL4-F1
#
_cell.length_a   1.000
_cell.length_b   1.000
_cell.length_c   1.000
_cell.angle_alpha   90.00
_cell.angle_beta   90.00
_cell.angle_gamma   90.00
#
_symmetry.space_group_name_H-M   'P 1'
#
loop_
_entity.id
_entity.type
_entity.pdbx_description
1 polymer ?
#
loop_
_entity_poly.entity_id
_entity_poly.type
_entity_poly.pdbx_seq_one_letter_code
_entity_poly.pdbx_strand_id
1 'polypeptide(L)'
;MASPSCIKFLSRPVTRLPKAPLPPNTLLIRKPIQKGIPLPTSETPTQTVHYGQHIYFYNNIRTNQVVYSLTRHLNNAASLSQLPFLGKKTIPPRLRKDLWNPFCMVYFPSQHAGLAAFRKLREFRILHETSYPLDIITETEGKWKGSLLPKKRRGKVLMDQKANSVADLAAVLQLQEIGPSKERIVNAERRRRRVETLRKQKGEDKVKKAPIDIASEMGGVEGVEVRWANIKDAEFAETWPEEVVHGGLEKSRYTAAFPVVEIVEGESGVRDESVVDGGLGQGGDGRGSHLVPASRKDRQKQAMATA
;
A
#
# COMPACT_ATOMS: atom_id res chain seq x y z
N MET A 1 23.42 -29.70 -60.98
CA MET A 1 24.70 -29.74 -60.25
C MET A 1 25.31 -28.34 -60.31
N ALA A 2 25.28 -27.61 -59.20
CA ALA A 2 25.87 -26.28 -59.06
C ALA A 2 26.68 -26.26 -57.76
N SER A 3 27.94 -25.88 -57.88
CA SER A 3 28.96 -25.83 -56.82
C SER A 3 28.70 -24.67 -55.85
N PRO A 4 28.89 -24.82 -54.53
CA PRO A 4 28.77 -23.71 -53.60
C PRO A 4 30.13 -22.99 -53.43
N SER A 5 30.22 -21.77 -53.97
CA SER A 5 31.33 -20.85 -53.75
C SER A 5 31.35 -20.33 -52.31
N CYS A 6 32.40 -20.73 -51.61
CA CYS A 6 32.74 -20.41 -50.22
C CYS A 6 33.04 -18.91 -50.03
N ILE A 7 32.23 -18.22 -49.20
CA ILE A 7 32.48 -16.84 -48.77
C ILE A 7 33.52 -16.88 -47.64
N LYS A 8 34.75 -16.47 -47.94
CA LYS A 8 35.85 -16.33 -46.97
C LYS A 8 35.59 -15.10 -46.09
N PHE A 9 35.33 -15.31 -44.80
CA PHE A 9 35.36 -14.28 -43.77
C PHE A 9 36.81 -13.81 -43.56
N LEU A 10 37.11 -12.57 -43.97
CA LEU A 10 38.38 -11.92 -43.64
C LEU A 10 38.31 -11.36 -42.22
N SER A 11 38.98 -12.03 -41.30
CA SER A 11 39.22 -11.62 -39.92
C SER A 11 40.04 -10.33 -39.90
N ARG A 12 39.43 -9.20 -39.51
CA ARG A 12 40.17 -7.95 -39.26
C ARG A 12 40.95 -8.06 -37.94
N PRO A 13 42.26 -7.78 -37.89
CA PRO A 13 43.00 -7.73 -36.63
C PRO A 13 42.57 -6.51 -35.80
N VAL A 14 42.29 -6.74 -34.52
CA VAL A 14 42.02 -5.69 -33.52
C VAL A 14 43.35 -5.02 -33.16
N THR A 15 43.65 -3.87 -33.75
CA THR A 15 44.75 -3.01 -33.32
C THR A 15 44.39 -2.32 -32.01
N ARG A 16 45.10 -2.67 -30.92
CA ARG A 16 45.02 -1.96 -29.64
C ARG A 16 45.64 -0.57 -29.80
N LEU A 17 44.86 0.48 -29.55
CA LEU A 17 45.36 1.84 -29.43
C LEU A 17 46.28 1.96 -28.19
N PRO A 18 47.41 2.70 -28.28
CA PRO A 18 48.26 2.95 -27.13
C PRO A 18 47.56 3.87 -26.12
N LYS A 19 47.74 3.55 -24.84
CA LYS A 19 47.17 4.24 -23.68
C LYS A 19 47.90 5.56 -23.47
N ALA A 20 47.23 6.70 -23.68
CA ALA A 20 47.79 8.01 -23.36
C ALA A 20 47.98 8.17 -21.84
N PRO A 21 49.09 8.76 -21.37
CA PRO A 21 49.29 9.07 -19.95
C PRO A 21 48.37 10.23 -19.54
N LEU A 22 47.75 10.09 -18.37
CA LEU A 22 46.92 11.14 -17.76
C LEU A 22 47.80 12.32 -17.30
N PRO A 23 47.34 13.58 -17.46
CA PRO A 23 48.06 14.75 -17.00
C PRO A 23 48.14 14.82 -15.46
N PRO A 24 49.22 15.38 -14.89
CA PRO A 24 49.41 15.47 -13.45
C PRO A 24 48.51 16.55 -12.83
N ASN A 25 47.84 16.17 -11.73
CA ASN A 25 47.29 17.01 -10.67
C ASN A 25 46.97 18.48 -11.04
N THR A 26 45.80 18.69 -11.65
CA THR A 26 45.14 19.99 -11.58
C THR A 26 44.39 20.07 -10.25
N LEU A 27 44.88 20.92 -9.35
CA LEU A 27 44.26 21.22 -8.06
C LEU A 27 42.83 21.72 -8.27
N LEU A 28 41.84 20.84 -8.07
CA LEU A 28 40.45 21.26 -7.94
C LEU A 28 40.32 22.01 -6.61
N ILE A 29 40.33 23.34 -6.69
CA ILE A 29 39.89 24.24 -5.63
C ILE A 29 38.48 23.79 -5.21
N ARG A 30 38.38 23.13 -4.06
CA ARG A 30 37.09 22.78 -3.45
C ARG A 30 36.43 24.09 -3.03
N LYS A 31 35.49 24.57 -3.83
CA LYS A 31 34.58 25.65 -3.41
C LYS A 31 33.87 25.20 -2.13
N PRO A 32 33.85 26.03 -1.06
CA PRO A 32 33.16 25.68 0.17
C PRO A 32 31.67 25.47 -0.12
N ILE A 33 31.12 24.38 0.41
CA ILE A 33 29.70 24.04 0.34
C ILE A 33 28.93 25.17 1.02
N GLN A 34 28.25 25.99 0.24
CA GLN A 34 27.31 26.97 0.76
C GLN A 34 26.17 26.21 1.42
N LYS A 35 26.07 26.33 2.75
CA LYS A 35 24.93 25.88 3.53
C LYS A 35 23.74 26.77 3.18
N GLY A 36 22.69 26.17 2.62
CA GLY A 36 21.32 26.67 2.70
C GLY A 36 20.72 27.22 1.41
N ILE A 37 19.80 26.44 0.83
CA ILE A 37 18.53 26.96 0.31
C ILE A 37 17.45 26.00 0.84
N PRO A 38 16.52 26.45 1.70
CA PRO A 38 15.31 25.69 1.96
C PRO A 38 14.53 25.58 0.65
N LEU A 39 14.27 24.35 0.21
CA LEU A 39 13.43 24.08 -0.95
C LEU A 39 12.07 24.80 -0.76
N PRO A 40 11.53 25.48 -1.77
CA PRO A 40 10.37 26.35 -1.62
C PRO A 40 9.19 25.62 -0.98
N THR A 41 8.69 26.22 0.10
CA THR A 41 7.41 25.93 0.73
C THR A 41 6.30 26.26 -0.26
N SER A 42 5.99 25.35 -1.19
CA SER A 42 4.72 25.40 -1.91
C SER A 42 3.67 24.85 -0.96
N GLU A 43 2.75 25.69 -0.52
CA GLU A 43 1.47 25.27 0.04
C GLU A 43 0.66 24.57 -1.07
N THR A 44 1.12 23.38 -1.50
CA THR A 44 0.21 22.40 -2.04
C THR A 44 -0.70 22.00 -0.89
N PRO A 45 -2.04 22.00 -1.05
CA PRO A 45 -2.93 21.45 -0.02
C PRO A 45 -2.35 20.09 0.33
N THR A 46 -1.93 19.91 1.59
CA THR A 46 -1.30 18.68 2.03
C THR A 46 -2.43 17.66 2.09
N GLN A 47 -2.77 17.07 0.94
CA GLN A 47 -3.85 16.12 0.79
C GLN A 47 -3.55 14.96 1.76
N THR A 48 -4.30 14.91 2.86
CA THR A 48 -4.11 13.92 3.91
C THR A 48 -4.70 12.60 3.43
N VAL A 49 -3.94 11.87 2.62
CA VAL A 49 -4.31 10.50 2.23
C VAL A 49 -4.30 9.64 3.48
N HIS A 50 -5.49 9.23 3.91
CA HIS A 50 -5.63 8.43 5.12
C HIS A 50 -5.29 6.96 4.83
N TYR A 51 -4.46 6.37 5.69
CA TYR A 51 -4.14 4.94 5.61
C TYR A 51 -5.41 4.10 5.69
N GLY A 52 -5.56 3.12 4.79
CA GLY A 52 -6.74 2.26 4.74
C GLY A 52 -7.87 2.76 3.85
N GLN A 53 -7.87 4.02 3.38
CA GLN A 53 -8.84 4.47 2.37
C GLN A 53 -8.52 3.93 0.99
N HIS A 54 -7.25 3.68 0.68
CA HIS A 54 -6.86 3.16 -0.63
C HIS A 54 -6.23 1.78 -0.52
N ILE A 55 -6.66 0.89 -1.40
CA ILE A 55 -6.05 -0.42 -1.61
C ILE A 55 -5.49 -0.48 -3.03
N TYR A 56 -4.26 -0.95 -3.15
CA TYR A 56 -3.55 -1.06 -4.41
C TYR A 56 -3.31 -2.53 -4.74
N PHE A 57 -3.65 -2.91 -5.97
CA PHE A 57 -3.50 -4.26 -6.49
C PHE A 57 -2.37 -4.25 -7.51
N TYR A 58 -1.37 -5.09 -7.26
CA TYR A 58 -0.24 -5.27 -8.16
C TYR A 58 -0.30 -6.66 -8.74
N ASN A 59 -0.11 -6.79 -10.05
CA ASN A 59 0.06 -8.10 -10.67
C ASN A 59 1.46 -8.27 -11.23
N ASN A 60 1.91 -9.51 -11.27
CA ASN A 60 3.07 -9.90 -12.01
C ASN A 60 2.70 -10.04 -13.49
N ILE A 61 3.35 -9.30 -14.38
CA ILE A 61 3.02 -9.28 -15.82
C ILE A 61 3.25 -10.63 -16.52
N ARG A 62 4.03 -11.54 -15.91
CA ARG A 62 4.36 -12.84 -16.51
C ARG A 62 3.60 -14.01 -15.90
N THR A 63 3.37 -13.96 -14.59
CA THR A 63 2.77 -15.07 -13.83
C THR A 63 1.36 -14.79 -13.37
N ASN A 64 0.85 -13.56 -13.55
CA ASN A 64 -0.46 -13.11 -13.05
C ASN A 64 -0.65 -13.32 -11.54
N GLN A 65 0.43 -13.51 -10.78
CA GLN A 65 0.39 -13.46 -9.33
C GLN A 65 -0.01 -12.05 -8.91
N VAL A 66 -0.89 -11.95 -7.94
CA VAL A 66 -1.37 -10.66 -7.44
C VAL A 66 -0.89 -10.44 -6.02
N VAL A 67 -0.67 -9.18 -5.64
CA VAL A 67 -0.29 -8.76 -4.30
C VAL A 67 -1.06 -7.49 -3.97
N TYR A 68 -1.51 -7.39 -2.72
CA TYR A 68 -2.23 -6.22 -2.23
C TYR A 68 -1.31 -5.33 -1.39
N SER A 69 -1.48 -4.02 -1.49
CA SER A 69 -0.76 -3.03 -0.68
C SER A 69 -1.69 -1.91 -0.24
N LEU A 70 -1.48 -1.38 0.95
CA LEU A 70 -2.17 -0.18 1.45
C LEU A 70 -1.42 1.11 1.08
N THR A 71 -0.22 0.98 0.52
CA THR A 71 0.61 2.09 0.05
C THR A 71 0.84 1.97 -1.46
N ARG A 72 1.09 3.12 -2.11
CA ARG A 72 1.40 3.23 -3.55
C ARG A 72 2.71 2.59 -3.96
N HIS A 73 3.58 2.28 -3.01
CA HIS A 73 4.85 1.62 -3.27
C HIS A 73 4.83 0.22 -2.70
N LEU A 74 5.23 -0.74 -3.52
CA LEU A 74 5.25 -2.14 -3.12
C LEU A 74 6.40 -2.39 -2.13
N ASN A 75 6.07 -2.70 -0.87
CA ASN A 75 7.07 -3.09 0.12
C ASN A 75 7.45 -4.56 -0.10
N ASN A 76 8.75 -4.81 -0.35
CA ASN A 76 9.26 -6.15 -0.67
C ASN A 76 8.90 -7.20 0.41
N ALA A 77 9.11 -6.92 1.69
CA ALA A 77 8.90 -7.91 2.76
C ALA A 77 7.41 -8.23 2.95
N ALA A 78 6.56 -7.19 3.00
CA ALA A 78 5.12 -7.35 3.18
C ALA A 78 4.41 -7.98 1.98
N SER A 79 5.02 -7.85 0.79
CA SER A 79 4.48 -8.36 -0.46
C SER A 79 4.90 -9.82 -0.70
N LEU A 80 6.17 -10.16 -0.43
CA LEU A 80 6.65 -11.54 -0.55
C LEU A 80 5.96 -12.49 0.44
N SER A 81 5.60 -12.01 1.63
CA SER A 81 4.87 -12.81 2.62
C SER A 81 3.43 -13.15 2.22
N GLN A 82 2.90 -12.51 1.16
CA GLN A 82 1.59 -12.85 0.60
C GLN A 82 1.64 -14.03 -0.37
N LEU A 83 2.81 -14.39 -0.88
CA LEU A 83 2.97 -15.43 -1.91
C LEU A 83 3.25 -16.79 -1.25
N PRO A 84 2.33 -17.77 -1.33
CA PRO A 84 2.57 -19.12 -0.82
C PRO A 84 3.50 -19.92 -1.74
N PHE A 85 4.13 -20.96 -1.16
CA PHE A 85 5.05 -21.81 -1.91
C PHE A 85 4.30 -22.84 -2.77
N LEU A 86 4.11 -22.50 -4.05
CA LEU A 86 3.50 -23.38 -5.05
C LEU A 86 4.51 -24.27 -5.82
N GLY A 87 5.79 -24.24 -5.45
CA GLY A 87 6.86 -25.03 -6.07
C GLY A 87 8.12 -24.25 -6.42
N LYS A 88 9.07 -24.90 -7.10
CA LYS A 88 10.34 -24.25 -7.47
C LYS A 88 10.08 -23.09 -8.44
N LYS A 89 10.66 -21.93 -8.16
CA LYS A 89 10.56 -20.68 -8.95
C LYS A 89 9.18 -20.01 -8.94
N THR A 90 8.28 -20.36 -8.02
CA THR A 90 6.99 -19.66 -7.88
C THR A 90 7.09 -18.41 -7.03
N ILE A 91 7.99 -18.39 -6.04
CA ILE A 91 8.30 -17.19 -5.25
C ILE A 91 9.62 -16.60 -5.74
N PRO A 92 9.64 -15.32 -6.18
CA PRO A 92 10.89 -14.65 -6.52
C PRO A 92 11.66 -14.27 -5.24
N PRO A 93 13.00 -14.26 -5.26
CA PRO A 93 13.78 -13.84 -4.08
C PRO A 93 13.60 -12.36 -3.72
N ARG A 94 13.25 -11.53 -4.70
CA ARG A 94 12.98 -10.10 -4.54
C ARG A 94 12.00 -9.64 -5.62
N LEU A 95 11.10 -8.73 -5.26
CA LEU A 95 10.21 -8.10 -6.22
C LEU A 95 10.99 -7.12 -7.11
N ARG A 96 10.94 -7.37 -8.41
CA ARG A 96 11.56 -6.51 -9.42
C ARG A 96 10.53 -5.51 -9.97
N LYS A 97 10.91 -4.24 -10.05
CA LYS A 97 10.00 -3.13 -10.43
C LYS A 97 9.44 -3.25 -11.84
N ASP A 98 10.12 -3.96 -12.73
CA ASP A 98 9.72 -4.16 -14.12
C ASP A 98 8.68 -5.26 -14.31
N LEU A 99 8.56 -6.18 -13.35
CA LEU A 99 7.65 -7.31 -13.44
C LEU A 99 6.33 -7.09 -12.71
N TRP A 100 6.26 -6.10 -11.83
CA TRP A 100 5.11 -5.84 -10.98
C TRP A 100 4.49 -4.49 -11.33
N ASN A 101 3.25 -4.54 -11.80
CA ASN A 101 2.52 -3.36 -12.25
C ASN A 101 1.25 -3.18 -11.41
N PRO A 102 0.91 -1.96 -10.95
CA PRO A 102 -0.43 -1.68 -10.45
C PRO A 102 -1.47 -1.86 -11.58
N PHE A 103 -2.49 -2.67 -11.33
CA PHE A 103 -3.58 -2.86 -12.30
C PHE A 103 -4.94 -2.42 -11.79
N CYS A 104 -5.12 -2.33 -10.47
CA CYS A 104 -6.34 -1.86 -9.85
C CYS A 104 -6.02 -1.02 -8.60
N MET A 105 -6.80 0.04 -8.40
CA MET A 105 -6.81 0.86 -7.19
C MET A 105 -8.25 0.96 -6.72
N VAL A 106 -8.49 0.71 -5.44
CA VAL A 106 -9.81 0.84 -4.83
C VAL A 106 -9.74 1.96 -3.81
N TYR A 107 -10.72 2.87 -3.87
CA TYR A 107 -10.95 3.91 -2.88
C TYR A 107 -12.18 3.57 -2.04
N PHE A 108 -12.04 3.78 -0.74
CA PHE A 108 -13.10 3.68 0.25
C PHE A 108 -13.27 5.03 0.93
N PRO A 109 -14.51 5.50 1.14
CA PRO A 109 -14.75 6.71 1.92
C PRO A 109 -14.29 6.54 3.37
N SER A 110 -14.50 5.34 3.93
CA SER A 110 -14.12 4.99 5.30
C SER A 110 -12.81 4.19 5.36
N GLN A 111 -11.87 4.64 6.20
CA GLN A 111 -10.63 3.91 6.48
C GLN A 111 -10.88 2.49 6.99
N HIS A 112 -11.88 2.31 7.85
CA HIS A 112 -12.12 1.02 8.49
C HIS A 112 -12.69 0.02 7.50
N ALA A 113 -13.58 0.47 6.61
CA ALA A 113 -14.12 -0.34 5.53
C ALA A 113 -13.01 -0.89 4.62
N GLY A 114 -12.06 -0.04 4.21
CA GLY A 114 -10.93 -0.48 3.39
C GLY A 114 -9.96 -1.40 4.15
N LEU A 115 -9.71 -1.20 5.45
CA LEU A 115 -8.90 -2.14 6.24
C LEU A 115 -9.58 -3.51 6.41
N ALA A 116 -10.90 -3.52 6.60
CA ALA A 116 -11.69 -4.75 6.67
C ALA A 116 -11.68 -5.49 5.34
N ALA A 117 -11.89 -4.77 4.22
CA ALA A 117 -11.79 -5.31 2.88
C ALA A 117 -10.40 -5.90 2.60
N PHE A 118 -9.33 -5.17 2.96
CA PHE A 118 -7.96 -5.61 2.79
C PHE A 118 -7.66 -6.93 3.52
N ARG A 119 -8.18 -7.10 4.74
CA ARG A 119 -8.05 -8.36 5.48
C ARG A 119 -8.74 -9.50 4.73
N LYS A 120 -9.98 -9.28 4.27
CA LYS A 120 -10.76 -10.29 3.54
C LYS A 120 -10.15 -10.68 2.20
N LEU A 121 -9.67 -9.72 1.43
CA LEU A 121 -8.94 -9.97 0.17
C LEU A 121 -7.71 -10.87 0.38
N ARG A 122 -6.97 -10.66 1.48
CA ARG A 122 -5.82 -11.52 1.81
C ARG A 122 -6.23 -12.91 2.26
N GLU A 123 -7.35 -13.04 2.98
CA GLU A 123 -7.93 -14.34 3.34
C GLU A 123 -8.34 -15.11 2.08
N PHE A 124 -9.08 -14.48 1.16
CA PHE A 124 -9.50 -15.11 -0.10
C PHE A 124 -8.33 -15.54 -0.98
N ARG A 125 -7.29 -14.72 -1.11
CA ARG A 125 -6.04 -15.12 -1.78
C ARG A 125 -5.48 -16.43 -1.23
N ILE A 126 -5.33 -16.52 0.09
CA ILE A 126 -4.76 -17.70 0.73
C ILE A 126 -5.63 -18.92 0.43
N LEU A 127 -6.96 -18.77 0.47
CA LEU A 127 -7.91 -19.82 0.15
C LEU A 127 -7.79 -20.30 -1.30
N HIS A 128 -7.73 -19.39 -2.28
CA HIS A 128 -7.59 -19.75 -3.71
C HIS A 128 -6.32 -20.53 -4.01
N GLU A 129 -5.24 -20.28 -3.26
CA GLU A 129 -3.96 -20.95 -3.47
C GLU A 129 -3.79 -22.24 -2.62
N THR A 130 -4.55 -22.38 -1.53
CA THR A 130 -4.43 -23.52 -0.59
C THR A 130 -5.57 -24.53 -0.70
N SER A 131 -6.80 -24.04 -0.90
CA SER A 131 -8.04 -24.81 -0.89
C SER A 131 -8.82 -24.59 -2.19
N TYR A 132 -8.23 -25.02 -3.30
CA TYR A 132 -8.81 -24.92 -4.64
C TYR A 132 -9.54 -26.20 -5.04
N PRO A 133 -10.57 -26.11 -5.90
CA PRO A 133 -11.20 -27.30 -6.47
C PRO A 133 -10.22 -28.05 -7.38
N LEU A 134 -10.28 -29.39 -7.32
CA LEU A 134 -9.37 -30.25 -8.07
C LEU A 134 -9.54 -30.14 -9.59
N ASP A 135 -10.69 -29.66 -10.05
CA ASP A 135 -11.02 -29.52 -11.47
C ASP A 135 -10.03 -28.58 -12.18
N ILE A 136 -9.61 -27.51 -11.51
CA ILE A 136 -8.64 -26.53 -12.03
C ILE A 136 -7.28 -27.16 -12.31
N ILE A 137 -6.93 -28.21 -11.56
CA ILE A 137 -5.65 -28.91 -11.67
C ILE A 137 -5.75 -30.29 -12.30
N THR A 138 -6.92 -30.64 -12.83
CA THR A 138 -7.17 -31.92 -13.51
C THR A 138 -7.10 -31.69 -15.01
N GLU A 139 -6.44 -32.60 -15.72
CA GLU A 139 -6.33 -32.53 -17.16
C GLU A 139 -7.70 -32.87 -17.79
N THR A 140 -8.35 -31.88 -18.39
CA THR A 140 -9.66 -32.04 -19.06
C THR A 140 -9.54 -32.80 -20.38
N GLU A 141 -8.39 -32.66 -21.06
CA GLU A 141 -8.17 -33.13 -22.43
C GLU A 141 -6.81 -33.81 -22.61
N GLY A 142 -6.72 -34.69 -23.62
CA GLY A 142 -5.48 -35.35 -24.01
C GLY A 142 -5.24 -36.73 -23.37
N LYS A 143 -4.01 -37.23 -23.51
CA LYS A 143 -3.61 -38.62 -23.18
C LYS A 143 -3.83 -38.98 -21.71
N TRP A 144 -3.86 -37.99 -20.82
CA TRP A 144 -3.93 -38.18 -19.37
C TRP A 144 -5.20 -37.56 -18.77
N LYS A 145 -6.31 -37.57 -19.53
CA LYS A 145 -7.61 -37.08 -19.09
C LYS A 145 -8.01 -37.66 -17.73
N GLY A 146 -8.45 -36.80 -16.81
CA GLY A 146 -8.83 -37.19 -15.45
C GLY A 146 -7.67 -37.37 -14.48
N SER A 147 -6.42 -37.21 -14.93
CA SER A 147 -5.26 -37.18 -14.04
C SER A 147 -4.89 -35.75 -13.62
N LEU A 148 -4.15 -35.63 -12.52
CA LEU A 148 -3.67 -34.33 -12.06
C LEU A 148 -2.55 -33.79 -12.95
N LEU A 149 -2.58 -32.47 -13.19
CA LEU A 149 -1.54 -31.75 -13.93
C LEU A 149 -0.15 -32.00 -13.31
N PRO A 150 0.90 -32.09 -14.15
CA PRO A 150 2.28 -32.14 -13.69
C PRO A 150 2.61 -30.94 -12.79
N LYS A 151 3.45 -31.15 -11.76
CA LYS A 151 3.78 -30.14 -10.72
C LYS A 151 4.10 -28.75 -11.28
N LYS A 152 4.85 -28.67 -12.39
CA LYS A 152 5.20 -27.40 -13.03
C LYS A 152 3.99 -26.67 -13.65
N ARG A 153 3.07 -27.41 -14.29
CA ARG A 153 1.85 -26.83 -14.87
C ARG A 153 0.87 -26.44 -13.78
N ARG A 154 0.71 -27.30 -12.76
CA ARG A 154 -0.08 -27.01 -11.56
C ARG A 154 0.34 -25.70 -10.91
N GLY A 155 1.64 -25.54 -10.66
CA GLY A 155 2.16 -24.29 -10.08
C GLY A 155 1.89 -23.07 -10.95
N LYS A 156 1.90 -23.19 -12.29
CA LYS A 156 1.54 -22.07 -13.18
C LYS A 156 0.07 -21.70 -13.11
N VAL A 157 -0.82 -22.69 -13.11
CA VAL A 157 -2.27 -22.45 -13.02
C VAL A 157 -2.60 -21.79 -11.68
N LEU A 158 -2.05 -22.30 -10.57
CA LEU A 158 -2.29 -21.74 -9.25
C LEU A 158 -1.65 -20.36 -9.02
N MET A 159 -0.64 -19.99 -9.81
CA MET A 159 -0.06 -18.65 -9.74
C MET A 159 -0.95 -17.59 -10.41
N ASP A 160 -1.80 -17.98 -11.37
CA ASP A 160 -2.67 -17.05 -12.08
C ASP A 160 -3.88 -16.71 -11.20
N GLN A 161 -3.75 -15.60 -10.47
CA GLN A 161 -4.73 -15.15 -9.48
C GLN A 161 -5.37 -13.81 -9.85
N LYS A 162 -5.17 -13.33 -11.10
CA LYS A 162 -5.66 -12.01 -11.51
C LYS A 162 -7.18 -11.97 -11.56
N ALA A 163 -7.81 -12.90 -12.29
CA ALA A 163 -9.27 -12.97 -12.39
C ALA A 163 -9.91 -13.19 -11.02
N ASN A 164 -9.39 -14.16 -10.26
CA ASN A 164 -9.84 -14.44 -8.90
C ASN A 164 -9.78 -13.20 -8.00
N SER A 165 -8.70 -12.42 -8.06
CA SER A 165 -8.59 -11.21 -7.23
C SER A 165 -9.62 -10.13 -7.55
N VAL A 166 -10.12 -10.08 -8.79
CA VAL A 166 -11.20 -9.16 -9.19
C VAL A 166 -12.54 -9.66 -8.70
N ALA A 167 -12.83 -10.95 -8.87
CA ALA A 167 -14.02 -11.59 -8.34
C ALA A 167 -14.08 -11.48 -6.80
N ASP A 168 -12.95 -11.68 -6.11
CA ASP A 168 -12.82 -11.52 -4.67
C ASP A 168 -13.14 -10.09 -4.24
N LEU A 169 -12.70 -9.08 -5.00
CA LEU A 169 -13.01 -7.69 -4.70
C LEU A 169 -14.51 -7.44 -4.77
N ALA A 170 -15.17 -7.87 -5.85
CA ALA A 170 -16.62 -7.74 -5.97
C ALA A 170 -17.35 -8.46 -4.82
N ALA A 171 -16.95 -9.69 -4.49
CA ALA A 171 -17.52 -10.45 -3.39
C ALA A 171 -17.29 -9.78 -2.02
N VAL A 172 -16.12 -9.20 -1.77
CA VAL A 172 -15.83 -8.44 -0.54
C VAL A 172 -16.75 -7.22 -0.42
N LEU A 173 -16.97 -6.50 -1.51
CA LEU A 173 -17.84 -5.32 -1.51
C LEU A 173 -19.31 -5.73 -1.29
N GLN A 174 -19.79 -6.80 -1.92
CA GLN A 174 -21.13 -7.35 -1.66
C GLN A 174 -21.30 -7.81 -0.21
N LEU A 175 -20.28 -8.45 0.38
CA LEU A 175 -20.28 -8.81 1.80
C LEU A 175 -20.33 -7.58 2.73
N GLN A 176 -19.85 -6.43 2.26
CA GLN A 176 -19.92 -5.16 2.98
C GLN A 176 -21.27 -4.45 2.80
N GLU A 177 -21.88 -4.50 1.60
CA GLU A 177 -23.24 -4.02 1.32
C GLU A 177 -24.29 -4.66 2.23
N ILE A 178 -24.20 -5.97 2.38
CA ILE A 178 -25.13 -6.73 3.23
C ILE A 178 -25.01 -6.29 4.71
N GLY A 179 -23.94 -5.55 5.06
CA GLY A 179 -23.71 -5.02 6.39
C GLY A 179 -23.61 -6.13 7.44
N PRO A 180 -23.32 -5.80 8.70
CA PRO A 180 -23.49 -6.78 9.75
C PRO A 180 -24.97 -7.18 9.79
N SER A 181 -25.27 -8.48 9.76
CA SER A 181 -26.61 -9.00 10.10
C SER A 181 -27.18 -8.19 11.27
N LYS A 182 -28.49 -7.90 11.28
CA LYS A 182 -29.16 -7.15 12.38
C LYS A 182 -28.65 -7.56 13.78
N GLU A 183 -28.34 -8.85 13.96
CA GLU A 183 -27.65 -9.43 15.13
C GLU A 183 -26.34 -8.77 15.55
N ARG A 184 -25.42 -8.43 14.64
CA ARG A 184 -24.13 -7.83 14.98
C ARG A 184 -24.26 -6.38 15.43
N ILE A 185 -25.20 -5.63 14.84
CA ILE A 185 -25.59 -4.29 15.30
C ILE A 185 -26.18 -4.38 16.71
N VAL A 186 -27.13 -5.29 16.92
CA VAL A 186 -27.76 -5.57 18.23
C VAL A 186 -26.72 -6.02 19.27
N ASN A 187 -25.75 -6.85 18.90
CA ASN A 187 -24.71 -7.32 19.79
C ASN A 187 -23.70 -6.21 20.15
N ALA A 188 -23.40 -5.30 19.22
CA ALA A 188 -22.59 -4.12 19.49
C ALA A 188 -23.31 -3.15 20.46
N GLU A 189 -24.60 -2.90 20.25
CA GLU A 189 -25.43 -2.12 21.19
C GLU A 189 -25.51 -2.78 22.58
N ARG A 190 -25.74 -4.09 22.64
CA ARG A 190 -25.75 -4.84 23.90
C ARG A 190 -24.41 -4.72 24.62
N ARG A 191 -23.29 -4.75 23.88
CA ARG A 191 -21.94 -4.59 24.43
C ARG A 191 -21.69 -3.16 24.93
N ARG A 192 -22.16 -2.14 24.21
CA ARG A 192 -22.13 -0.73 24.64
C ARG A 192 -22.90 -0.52 25.94
N ARG A 193 -24.15 -0.99 26.02
CA ARG A 193 -24.98 -0.92 27.24
C ARG A 193 -24.28 -1.58 28.43
N ARG A 194 -23.63 -2.74 28.21
CA ARG A 194 -22.88 -3.45 29.26
C ARG A 194 -21.65 -2.68 29.74
N VAL A 195 -20.91 -2.03 28.83
CA VAL A 195 -19.76 -1.19 29.22
C VAL A 195 -20.23 0.05 29.98
N GLU A 196 -21.35 0.64 29.59
CA GLU A 196 -21.92 1.81 30.26
C GLU A 196 -22.44 1.50 31.67
N THR A 197 -23.12 0.37 31.86
CA THR A 197 -23.55 -0.08 33.19
C THR A 197 -22.36 -0.38 34.10
N LEU A 198 -21.31 -1.03 33.57
CA LEU A 198 -20.06 -1.26 34.31
C LEU A 198 -19.34 0.04 34.67
N ARG A 199 -19.40 1.06 33.81
CA ARG A 199 -18.88 2.41 34.05
C ARG A 199 -19.58 3.08 35.23
N LYS A 200 -20.91 3.06 35.23
CA LYS A 200 -21.74 3.63 36.31
C LYS A 200 -21.51 2.93 37.66
N GLN A 201 -21.22 1.63 37.64
CA GLN A 201 -20.96 0.85 38.85
C GLN A 201 -19.55 0.99 39.44
N LYS A 202 -18.53 1.39 38.66
CA LYS A 202 -17.12 1.42 39.11
C LYS A 202 -16.55 2.80 39.44
N GLY A 203 -17.32 3.88 39.31
CA GLY A 203 -16.81 5.25 39.49
C GLY A 203 -15.91 5.70 38.34
N GLU A 204 -15.98 6.99 38.00
CA GLU A 204 -15.51 7.53 36.71
C GLU A 204 -13.98 7.51 36.52
N ASP A 205 -13.19 7.34 37.60
CA ASP A 205 -11.74 7.61 37.59
C ASP A 205 -10.83 6.48 37.07
N LYS A 206 -11.36 5.34 36.61
CA LYS A 206 -10.52 4.21 36.13
C LYS A 206 -10.85 3.68 34.74
N VAL A 207 -11.48 4.47 33.87
CA VAL A 207 -11.73 4.05 32.48
C VAL A 207 -10.68 4.64 31.54
N LYS A 208 -9.60 3.88 31.34
CA LYS A 208 -8.69 4.09 30.20
C LYS A 208 -9.53 4.07 28.91
N LYS A 209 -9.29 5.04 28.03
CA LYS A 209 -9.91 5.29 26.70
C LYS A 209 -10.85 4.18 26.21
N ALA A 210 -12.10 4.56 25.95
CA ALA A 210 -13.12 3.68 25.39
C ALA A 210 -12.58 2.88 24.18
N PRO A 211 -12.95 1.59 24.04
CA PRO A 211 -12.72 0.86 22.81
C PRO A 211 -13.42 1.58 21.66
N ILE A 212 -12.68 1.78 20.57
CA ILE A 212 -13.14 2.37 19.31
C ILE A 212 -14.50 1.78 18.92
N ASP A 213 -15.42 2.65 18.51
CA ASP A 213 -16.82 2.31 18.22
C ASP A 213 -16.97 1.36 17.03
N ILE A 214 -17.23 0.07 17.33
CA ILE A 214 -17.43 -1.02 16.37
C ILE A 214 -18.57 -0.75 15.36
N ALA A 215 -19.51 0.15 15.67
CA ALA A 215 -20.58 0.53 14.74
C ALA A 215 -20.14 1.55 13.68
N SER A 216 -19.09 2.34 13.94
CA SER A 216 -18.45 3.20 12.94
C SER A 216 -17.41 2.44 12.10
N GLU A 217 -17.13 1.17 12.45
CA GLU A 217 -16.11 0.32 11.81
C GLU A 217 -16.55 -0.31 10.49
N MET A 218 -17.82 -0.18 10.08
CA MET A 218 -18.33 -0.85 8.88
C MET A 218 -19.01 0.21 8.00
N GLY A 219 -18.19 0.99 7.28
CA GLY A 219 -18.70 1.92 6.26
C GLY A 219 -19.43 1.14 5.17
N GLY A 220 -20.58 1.66 4.73
CA GLY A 220 -21.27 1.15 3.55
C GLY A 220 -20.40 1.25 2.30
N VAL A 221 -20.87 0.67 1.20
CA VAL A 221 -20.17 0.74 -0.09
C VAL A 221 -20.44 2.04 -0.86
N GLU A 222 -21.32 2.89 -0.33
CA GLU A 222 -21.65 4.19 -0.91
C GLU A 222 -20.37 5.02 -1.11
N GLY A 223 -20.06 5.38 -2.36
CA GLY A 223 -18.87 6.15 -2.70
C GLY A 223 -17.57 5.34 -2.84
N VAL A 224 -17.66 4.01 -2.98
CA VAL A 224 -16.50 3.18 -3.36
C VAL A 224 -16.20 3.35 -4.85
N GLU A 225 -14.95 3.74 -5.15
CA GLU A 225 -14.46 3.84 -6.52
C GLU A 225 -13.42 2.76 -6.81
N VAL A 226 -13.55 2.09 -7.95
CA VAL A 226 -12.56 1.14 -8.45
C VAL A 226 -11.96 1.65 -9.76
N ARG A 227 -10.65 1.90 -9.76
CA ARG A 227 -9.91 2.38 -10.92
C ARG A 227 -9.05 1.29 -11.52
N TRP A 228 -9.21 1.05 -12.81
CA TRP A 228 -8.60 -0.05 -13.54
C TRP A 228 -7.56 0.42 -14.55
N ALA A 229 -6.39 -0.23 -14.58
CA ALA A 229 -5.43 -0.03 -15.66
C ALA A 229 -5.98 -0.52 -17.02
N ASN A 230 -6.82 -1.55 -16.98
CA ASN A 230 -7.61 -2.04 -18.10
C ASN A 230 -9.06 -2.25 -17.63
N ILE A 231 -9.99 -1.46 -18.15
CA ILE A 231 -11.41 -1.49 -17.75
C ILE A 231 -12.03 -2.88 -17.95
N LYS A 232 -11.58 -3.63 -18.96
CA LYS A 232 -12.06 -5.00 -19.22
C LYS A 232 -11.76 -5.98 -18.10
N ASP A 233 -10.80 -5.68 -17.23
CA ASP A 233 -10.53 -6.53 -16.07
C ASP A 233 -11.74 -6.57 -15.12
N ALA A 234 -12.65 -5.58 -15.15
CA ALA A 234 -13.88 -5.59 -14.37
C ALA A 234 -14.84 -6.74 -14.74
N GLU A 235 -14.76 -7.27 -15.96
CA GLU A 235 -15.59 -8.38 -16.46
C GLU A 235 -15.24 -9.73 -15.82
N PHE A 236 -14.12 -9.82 -15.09
CA PHE A 236 -13.77 -11.05 -14.35
C PHE A 236 -14.71 -11.33 -13.17
N ALA A 237 -15.44 -10.33 -12.70
CA ALA A 237 -16.50 -10.52 -11.72
C ALA A 237 -17.85 -10.58 -12.45
N GLU A 238 -18.67 -11.58 -12.10
CA GLU A 238 -19.99 -11.76 -12.72
C GLU A 238 -20.96 -10.64 -12.37
N THR A 239 -20.88 -10.13 -11.14
CA THR A 239 -21.77 -9.09 -10.61
C THR A 239 -21.00 -8.10 -9.76
N TRP A 240 -21.42 -6.84 -9.78
CA TRP A 240 -20.90 -5.76 -8.95
C TRP A 240 -22.04 -5.11 -8.17
N PRO A 241 -21.79 -4.65 -6.93
CA PRO A 241 -22.60 -3.67 -6.22
C PRO A 241 -23.03 -2.50 -7.11
N GLU A 242 -24.31 -2.08 -7.05
CA GLU A 242 -24.82 -0.97 -7.88
C GLU A 242 -24.15 0.37 -7.55
N GLU A 243 -23.69 0.54 -6.30
CA GLU A 243 -23.07 1.77 -5.80
C GLU A 243 -21.58 1.91 -6.18
N VAL A 244 -20.97 0.85 -6.74
CA VAL A 244 -19.54 0.87 -7.08
C VAL A 244 -19.29 1.58 -8.40
N VAL A 245 -18.52 2.66 -8.35
CA VAL A 245 -18.14 3.43 -9.54
C VAL A 245 -16.85 2.87 -10.13
N HIS A 246 -16.86 2.59 -11.43
CA HIS A 246 -15.68 2.13 -12.17
C HIS A 246 -15.05 3.25 -12.99
N GLY A 247 -13.71 3.35 -12.94
CA GLY A 247 -12.95 4.36 -13.68
C GLY A 247 -11.64 3.83 -14.27
N GLY A 248 -11.01 4.66 -15.11
CA GLY A 248 -9.67 4.41 -15.63
C GLY A 248 -8.59 4.77 -14.61
N LEU A 249 -7.58 3.92 -14.47
CA LEU A 249 -6.38 4.20 -13.70
C LEU A 249 -5.33 4.84 -14.61
N GLU A 250 -4.69 5.91 -14.12
CA GLU A 250 -3.57 6.52 -14.83
C GLU A 250 -2.43 5.51 -15.01
N LYS A 251 -1.92 5.42 -16.24
CA LYS A 251 -0.83 4.50 -16.57
C LYS A 251 0.42 4.88 -15.79
N SER A 252 0.84 3.98 -14.92
CA SER A 252 2.05 4.11 -14.13
C SER A 252 2.88 2.85 -14.27
N ARG A 253 4.22 2.96 -14.22
CA ARG A 253 5.09 1.80 -14.49
C ARG A 253 5.17 0.83 -13.29
N TYR A 254 5.52 1.36 -12.12
CA TYR A 254 5.86 0.53 -10.95
C TYR A 254 5.35 1.09 -9.63
N THR A 255 4.68 2.24 -9.66
CA THR A 255 4.15 2.94 -8.48
C THR A 255 2.74 3.31 -8.84
N ALA A 256 1.76 2.96 -8.00
CA ALA A 256 0.38 3.31 -8.29
C ALA A 256 0.19 4.83 -8.41
N ALA A 257 -0.79 5.22 -9.21
CA ALA A 257 -1.18 6.61 -9.39
C ALA A 257 -1.48 7.29 -8.05
N PHE A 258 -1.35 8.62 -7.99
CA PHE A 258 -1.82 9.35 -6.83
C PHE A 258 -3.34 9.21 -6.71
N PRO A 259 -3.88 9.05 -5.50
CA PRO A 259 -5.32 9.15 -5.31
C PRO A 259 -5.75 10.56 -5.70
N VAL A 260 -6.76 10.68 -6.57
CA VAL A 260 -7.37 11.97 -6.87
C VAL A 260 -8.21 12.33 -5.65
N VAL A 261 -7.73 13.28 -4.87
CA VAL A 261 -8.52 13.89 -3.80
C VAL A 261 -9.16 15.13 -4.40
N GLU A 262 -10.49 15.19 -4.44
CA GLU A 262 -11.18 16.42 -4.82
C GLU A 262 -10.74 17.52 -3.87
N ILE A 263 -10.17 18.59 -4.45
CA ILE A 263 -9.83 19.78 -3.69
C ILE A 263 -11.16 20.48 -3.43
N VAL A 264 -11.68 20.35 -2.20
CA VAL A 264 -12.76 21.21 -1.74
C VAL A 264 -12.14 22.61 -1.62
N GLU A 265 -12.32 23.43 -2.64
CA GLU A 265 -11.93 24.84 -2.60
C GLU A 265 -12.80 25.51 -1.52
N GLY A 266 -12.23 25.66 -0.32
CA GLY A 266 -12.86 26.40 0.75
C GLY A 266 -12.99 27.87 0.35
N GLU A 267 -14.22 28.37 0.35
CA GLU A 267 -14.54 29.78 0.19
C GLU A 267 -13.74 30.62 1.20
N SER A 268 -12.69 31.28 0.72
CA SER A 268 -11.96 32.29 1.49
C SER A 268 -12.48 33.68 1.12
N GLY A 269 -13.10 34.41 2.06
CA GLY A 269 -13.39 35.82 1.79
C GLY A 269 -14.30 36.56 2.77
N VAL A 270 -13.93 36.69 4.04
CA VAL A 270 -14.25 37.93 4.79
C VAL A 270 -12.97 38.42 5.46
N ARG A 271 -12.37 39.46 4.85
CA ARG A 271 -11.33 40.28 5.46
C ARG A 271 -12.04 41.27 6.38
N ASP A 272 -11.67 41.26 7.66
CA ASP A 272 -11.97 42.36 8.57
C ASP A 272 -10.68 43.17 8.76
N GLU A 273 -10.65 44.37 8.18
CA GLU A 273 -9.61 45.38 8.40
C GLU A 273 -10.13 46.39 9.42
N SER A 274 -9.45 46.46 10.56
CA SER A 274 -9.18 47.64 11.41
C SER A 274 -8.70 47.10 12.77
N VAL A 275 -7.63 47.59 13.39
CA VAL A 275 -7.39 48.94 13.88
C VAL A 275 -5.89 49.11 14.14
N VAL A 276 -5.40 50.32 13.85
CA VAL A 276 -4.03 50.80 14.06
C VAL A 276 -3.98 51.60 15.37
N ASP A 277 -3.02 51.30 16.26
CA ASP A 277 -2.24 52.22 17.11
C ASP A 277 -1.31 51.35 17.98
N GLY A 278 -0.01 51.58 18.16
CA GLY A 278 0.70 52.83 18.44
C GLY A 278 1.17 52.80 19.90
N GLY A 279 2.45 52.49 20.18
CA GLY A 279 2.95 52.53 21.58
C GLY A 279 4.35 51.98 21.84
N LEU A 280 5.30 52.89 21.99
CA LEU A 280 6.69 52.70 22.47
C LEU A 280 6.74 52.28 23.95
N GLY A 281 7.73 51.47 24.35
CA GLY A 281 8.02 51.22 25.77
C GLY A 281 9.24 50.33 26.01
N GLN A 282 10.20 50.84 26.76
CA GLN A 282 11.53 50.29 27.05
C GLN A 282 11.52 49.16 28.11
N GLY A 283 12.59 48.34 28.08
CA GLY A 283 13.34 47.94 29.28
C GLY A 283 12.91 46.65 29.99
N GLY A 284 13.90 45.82 30.34
CA GLY A 284 13.75 44.82 31.40
C GLY A 284 14.54 43.53 31.21
N ASP A 285 15.80 43.52 31.67
CA ASP A 285 16.56 42.32 32.00
C ASP A 285 15.78 41.38 32.92
N GLY A 286 15.86 40.08 32.67
CA GLY A 286 15.25 39.06 33.52
C GLY A 286 15.83 37.67 33.30
N ARG A 287 16.88 37.34 34.06
CA ARG A 287 17.46 36.01 34.18
C ARG A 287 16.39 35.01 34.63
N GLY A 288 16.28 33.88 33.94
CA GLY A 288 15.40 32.77 34.30
C GLY A 288 15.92 31.45 33.78
N SER A 289 16.81 30.83 34.54
CA SER A 289 17.26 29.45 34.38
C SER A 289 16.08 28.48 34.42
N HIS A 290 15.89 27.65 33.40
CA HIS A 290 15.11 26.42 33.56
C HIS A 290 15.78 25.20 32.89
N LEU A 291 16.24 24.37 33.81
CA LEU A 291 16.75 23.01 33.75
C LEU A 291 16.22 22.12 32.60
N VAL A 292 17.19 21.53 31.89
CA VAL A 292 17.03 20.36 31.02
C VAL A 292 16.76 19.11 31.88
N PRO A 293 15.74 18.28 31.59
CA PRO A 293 15.53 17.03 32.31
C PRO A 293 16.57 15.97 31.91
N ALA A 294 17.32 15.49 32.91
CA ALA A 294 18.33 14.46 32.77
C ALA A 294 17.75 13.08 32.42
N SER A 295 18.54 12.35 31.64
CA SER A 295 18.26 11.06 31.03
C SER A 295 18.21 9.91 32.04
N ARG A 296 17.40 8.91 31.71
CA ARG A 296 16.95 7.74 32.49
C ARG A 296 18.05 6.75 32.91
N LYS A 297 19.34 7.08 32.77
CA LYS A 297 20.46 6.16 33.07
C LYS A 297 21.16 6.42 34.42
N ASP A 298 20.88 7.53 35.09
CA ASP A 298 21.58 7.87 36.35
C ASP A 298 20.82 7.48 37.63
N ARG A 299 19.60 6.94 37.52
CA ARG A 299 18.81 6.47 38.68
C ARG A 299 19.22 5.10 39.24
N GLN A 300 20.14 4.37 38.58
CA GLN A 300 20.45 2.99 38.95
C GLN A 300 21.77 2.82 39.72
N LYS A 301 22.45 3.92 40.09
CA LYS A 301 23.70 3.88 40.88
C LYS A 301 23.61 4.46 42.30
N GLN A 302 22.46 4.99 42.73
CA GLN A 302 22.27 5.54 44.08
C GLN A 302 21.49 4.63 45.06
N ALA A 303 21.12 3.41 44.65
CA ALA A 303 20.42 2.45 45.51
C ALA A 303 21.31 1.31 46.06
N MET A 304 22.63 1.44 46.01
CA MET A 304 23.58 0.40 46.48
C MET A 304 24.66 0.93 47.45
N ALA A 305 24.47 2.10 48.06
CA ALA A 305 25.44 2.68 49.01
C ALA A 305 24.84 3.02 50.39
N THR A 306 23.72 2.36 50.75
CA THR A 306 23.18 2.36 52.11
C THR A 306 22.67 0.95 52.41
N ALA A 307 23.62 0.09 52.78
CA ALA A 307 23.44 -1.14 53.54
C ALA A 307 24.72 -1.31 54.38
#